data_AF-A0A061HMR9-F1
#
_entry.id   AF-A0A061HMR9-F1
#
_cell.length_a   1.000
_cell.length_b   1.000
_cell.length_c   1.000
_cell.angle_alpha   90.00
_cell.angle_beta   90.00
_cell.angle_gamma   90.00
#
_symmetry.space_group_name_H-M   'P 1'
#
loop_
_entity.id
_entity.type
_entity.pdbx_description
1 polymer ?
#
loop_
_entity_poly.entity_id
_entity_poly.type
_entity_poly.pdbx_seq_one_letter_code
_entity_poly.pdbx_strand_id
1 'polypeptide(L)'
;MVNKTFESLHYNPDQPCASYLKTDKEKTLKYGLAMCEQAAILASEEQLAENARKKRKLQHKVDSDVTMTDSSPSDMAKTIREEVENALEKVLPKNMKQITGTSMIPSRETLLIPNSGQTPRGPQTENSESQETSAEVTKLLDVAHGTSFNPKCFSSYSEAFFTSSDHVKTRFSILTGTTLFVDSLRAQQISVFMVPGVKLPRRFMQMLSLNGNFILHTQMNPKFVENAMTQLYCSIRIRWLFRDKSDNPYYIPKFHVKTPGWEPPRANSRIEKAIDAVKESLRKQTPQLPQSAHLRNPEIKSLWDFLRDESYPVKITIKNLGLAVVTKSWYCNEITTHLSNTNAYQ
;
A
#
# COMPACT_ATOMS: atom_id res chain seq x y z
N MET A 1 -21.13 3.86 -20.20
CA MET A 1 -20.95 4.56 -18.90
C MET A 1 -20.41 5.98 -19.07
N VAL A 2 -19.45 6.19 -19.97
CA VAL A 2 -18.88 7.52 -20.30
C VAL A 2 -19.95 8.55 -20.72
N ASN A 3 -20.93 8.18 -21.55
CA ASN A 3 -21.95 9.13 -22.03
C ASN A 3 -22.87 9.71 -20.94
N LYS A 4 -23.21 8.94 -19.90
CA LYS A 4 -24.05 9.43 -18.79
C LYS A 4 -23.33 10.44 -17.89
N THR A 5 -21.99 10.40 -17.84
CA THR A 5 -21.20 11.37 -17.09
C THR A 5 -21.16 12.73 -17.81
N PHE A 6 -21.15 12.72 -19.15
CA PHE A 6 -21.18 13.95 -19.95
C PHE A 6 -22.53 14.67 -19.94
N GLU A 7 -23.65 13.92 -19.82
CA GLU A 7 -24.99 14.51 -19.67
C GLU A 7 -25.15 15.36 -18.39
N SER A 8 -24.41 15.02 -17.32
CA SER A 8 -24.44 15.78 -16.06
C SER A 8 -23.63 17.09 -16.07
N LEU A 9 -22.85 17.33 -17.12
CA LEU A 9 -21.93 18.47 -17.24
C LEU A 9 -22.50 19.64 -18.07
N HIS A 10 -23.81 19.66 -18.37
CA HIS A 10 -24.43 20.63 -19.29
C HIS A 10 -23.68 20.74 -20.64
N TYR A 11 -23.13 19.62 -21.11
CA TYR A 11 -22.48 19.58 -22.42
C TYR A 11 -23.57 19.54 -23.49
N ASN A 12 -23.75 20.64 -24.24
CA ASN A 12 -24.69 20.69 -25.35
C ASN A 12 -24.11 19.88 -26.52
N PRO A 13 -24.66 18.71 -26.87
CA PRO A 13 -24.11 17.85 -27.92
C PRO A 13 -24.21 18.48 -29.33
N ASP A 14 -25.06 19.50 -29.49
CA ASP A 14 -25.30 20.18 -30.77
C ASP A 14 -24.41 21.41 -30.97
N GLN A 15 -23.63 21.81 -29.96
CA GLN A 15 -22.58 22.81 -30.16
C GLN A 15 -21.41 22.15 -30.90
N PRO A 16 -20.99 22.65 -32.07
CA PRO A 16 -19.82 22.11 -32.76
C PRO A 16 -18.63 22.23 -31.83
N CYS A 17 -18.19 21.07 -31.33
CA CYS A 17 -17.00 20.96 -30.51
C CYS A 17 -15.85 21.58 -31.31
N ALA A 18 -15.32 22.70 -30.83
CA ALA A 18 -14.31 23.44 -31.55
C ALA A 18 -13.18 22.48 -31.96
N SER A 19 -12.72 22.54 -33.20
CA SER A 19 -11.81 21.54 -33.80
C SER A 19 -10.55 21.27 -32.96
N TYR A 20 -10.11 22.26 -32.17
CA TYR A 20 -9.00 22.12 -31.23
C TYR A 20 -9.32 21.16 -30.06
N LEU A 21 -10.54 21.14 -29.52
CA LEU A 21 -10.97 20.25 -28.43
C LEU A 21 -11.07 18.79 -28.86
N LYS A 22 -11.38 18.53 -30.15
CA LYS A 22 -11.40 17.16 -30.68
C LYS A 22 -9.98 16.60 -30.79
N THR A 23 -9.05 17.43 -31.27
CA THR A 23 -7.62 17.10 -31.36
C THR A 23 -7.01 16.90 -29.97
N ASP A 24 -7.36 17.75 -29.00
CA ASP A 24 -6.90 17.61 -27.62
C ASP A 24 -7.55 16.43 -26.90
N LYS A 25 -8.81 16.10 -27.18
CA LYS A 25 -9.44 14.88 -26.66
C LYS A 25 -8.72 13.62 -27.15
N GLU A 26 -8.39 13.55 -28.43
CA GLU A 26 -7.66 12.41 -29.01
C GLU A 26 -6.23 12.31 -28.48
N LYS A 27 -5.53 13.45 -28.34
CA LYS A 27 -4.22 13.52 -27.69
C LYS A 27 -4.29 13.11 -26.22
N THR A 28 -5.26 13.60 -25.46
CA THR A 28 -5.42 13.28 -24.03
C THR A 28 -5.80 11.83 -23.84
N LEU A 29 -6.60 11.23 -24.74
CA LEU A 29 -6.86 9.79 -24.71
C LEU A 29 -5.58 9.00 -24.97
N LYS A 30 -4.78 9.41 -25.97
CA LYS A 30 -3.51 8.78 -26.31
C LYS A 30 -2.49 8.88 -25.17
N TYR A 31 -2.33 10.05 -24.57
CA TYR A 31 -1.43 10.28 -23.44
C TYR A 31 -1.93 9.62 -22.16
N GLY A 32 -3.24 9.67 -21.89
CA GLY A 32 -3.85 9.01 -20.74
C GLY A 32 -3.70 7.48 -20.81
N LEU A 33 -3.81 6.89 -22.01
CA LEU A 33 -3.55 5.46 -22.21
C LEU A 33 -2.07 5.14 -21.95
N ALA A 34 -1.16 5.93 -22.53
CA ALA A 34 0.28 5.75 -22.32
C ALA A 34 0.69 5.93 -20.85
N MET A 35 0.06 6.85 -20.11
CA MET A 35 0.28 7.01 -18.67
C MET A 35 -0.24 5.81 -17.87
N CYS A 36 -1.40 5.25 -18.23
CA CYS A 36 -1.92 4.04 -17.60
C CYS A 36 -1.02 2.82 -17.87
N GLU A 37 -0.50 2.70 -19.10
CA GLU A 37 0.47 1.65 -19.47
C GLU A 37 1.78 1.81 -18.70
N GLN A 38 2.32 3.02 -18.62
CA GLN A 38 3.54 3.30 -17.86
C GLN A 38 3.35 3.06 -16.36
N ALA A 39 2.21 3.46 -15.79
CA ALA A 39 1.88 3.19 -14.39
C ALA A 39 1.76 1.68 -14.12
N ALA A 40 1.21 0.90 -15.05
CA ALA A 40 1.16 -0.55 -14.94
C ALA A 40 2.56 -1.19 -15.01
N ILE A 41 3.46 -0.68 -15.86
CA ILE A 41 4.86 -1.11 -15.94
C ILE A 41 5.57 -0.82 -14.61
N LEU A 42 5.47 0.40 -14.10
CA LEU A 42 6.11 0.80 -12.83
C LEU A 42 5.58 0.00 -11.64
N ALA A 43 4.27 -0.26 -11.58
CA ALA A 43 3.67 -1.09 -10.54
C ALA A 43 4.19 -2.54 -10.60
N SER A 44 4.38 -3.08 -11.81
CA SER A 44 4.98 -4.40 -12.02
C SER A 44 6.45 -4.42 -11.57
N GLU A 45 7.23 -3.39 -11.89
CA GLU A 45 8.63 -3.25 -11.45
C GLU A 45 8.75 -3.12 -9.93
N GLU A 46 7.90 -2.32 -9.29
CA GLU A 46 7.86 -2.19 -7.83
C GLU A 46 7.52 -3.53 -7.15
N GLN A 47 6.54 -4.26 -7.70
CA GLN A 47 6.18 -5.58 -7.21
C GLN A 47 7.34 -6.58 -7.35
N LEU A 48 8.08 -6.56 -8.47
CA LEU A 48 9.28 -7.37 -8.67
C LEU A 48 10.39 -7.00 -7.68
N ALA A 49 10.61 -5.70 -7.43
CA ALA A 49 11.57 -5.22 -6.46
C ALA A 49 11.19 -5.62 -5.02
N GLU A 50 9.92 -5.54 -4.66
CA GLU A 50 9.41 -5.98 -3.36
C GLU A 50 9.61 -7.50 -3.18
N ASN A 51 9.31 -8.29 -4.21
CA ASN A 51 9.55 -9.73 -4.23
C ASN A 51 11.04 -10.06 -4.09
N ALA A 52 11.92 -9.31 -4.75
CA ALA A 52 13.37 -9.46 -4.59
C ALA A 52 13.83 -9.12 -3.17
N ARG A 53 13.27 -8.07 -2.53
CA ARG A 53 13.54 -7.74 -1.11
C ARG A 53 13.07 -8.86 -0.18
N LYS A 54 11.87 -9.41 -0.41
CA LYS A 54 11.34 -10.56 0.36
C LYS A 54 12.25 -11.79 0.20
N LYS A 55 12.72 -12.08 -1.03
CA LYS A 55 13.66 -13.17 -1.31
C LYS A 55 14.97 -12.99 -0.55
N ARG A 56 15.56 -11.79 -0.53
CA ARG A 56 16.79 -11.51 0.26
C ARG A 56 16.58 -11.71 1.76
N LYS A 57 15.43 -11.30 2.31
CA LYS A 57 15.10 -11.52 3.72
C LYS A 57 14.95 -13.00 4.07
N LEU A 58 14.31 -13.77 3.17
CA LEU A 58 14.21 -15.23 3.31
C LEU A 58 15.59 -15.89 3.27
N GLN A 59 16.44 -15.51 2.31
CA GLN A 59 17.79 -16.04 2.22
C GLN A 59 18.61 -15.76 3.47
N HIS A 60 18.61 -14.50 3.94
CA HIS A 60 19.30 -14.12 5.17
C HIS A 60 18.79 -14.90 6.39
N LYS A 61 17.49 -15.22 6.44
CA LYS A 61 16.94 -16.04 7.51
C LYS A 61 17.45 -17.48 7.43
N VAL A 62 17.47 -18.08 6.23
CA VAL A 62 18.03 -19.42 6.02
C VAL A 62 19.50 -19.46 6.41
N ASP A 63 20.30 -18.47 5.99
CA ASP A 63 21.72 -18.41 6.30
C ASP A 63 21.96 -18.24 7.81
N SER A 64 21.18 -17.37 8.47
CA SER A 64 21.21 -17.18 9.92
C SER A 64 20.84 -18.46 10.69
N ASP A 65 19.79 -19.15 10.28
CA ASP A 65 19.33 -20.39 10.93
C ASP A 65 20.35 -21.53 10.75
N VAL A 66 21.06 -21.57 9.61
CA VAL A 66 22.14 -22.53 9.35
C VAL A 66 23.38 -22.24 10.20
N THR A 67 23.72 -20.97 10.45
CA THR A 67 24.88 -20.60 11.28
C THR A 67 24.68 -20.81 12.78
N MET A 68 23.43 -20.94 13.23
CA MET A 68 23.11 -21.17 14.66
C MET A 68 23.10 -22.66 15.05
N THR A 69 23.32 -23.56 14.09
CA THR A 69 23.45 -25.01 14.35
C THR A 69 24.90 -25.45 14.10
N ASP A 70 25.76 -25.29 15.10
CA ASP A 70 27.11 -25.90 15.17
C ASP A 70 27.08 -27.43 15.36
N SER A 71 25.90 -28.05 15.26
CA SER A 71 25.75 -29.49 15.17
C SER A 71 25.54 -29.89 13.71
N SER A 72 26.38 -30.82 13.24
CA SER A 72 26.37 -31.45 11.91
C SER A 72 25.01 -31.34 11.20
N PRO A 73 24.94 -30.80 9.97
CA PRO A 73 23.68 -30.44 9.32
C PRO A 73 22.74 -31.64 9.33
N SER A 74 21.72 -31.56 10.19
CA SER A 74 20.62 -32.51 10.22
C SER A 74 20.06 -32.62 8.80
N ASP A 75 19.79 -33.85 8.33
CA ASP A 75 19.19 -34.11 7.02
C ASP A 75 17.97 -33.21 6.74
N MET A 76 17.26 -32.79 7.79
CA MET A 76 16.14 -31.86 7.73
C MET A 76 16.51 -30.47 7.19
N ALA A 77 17.67 -29.91 7.55
CA ALA A 77 18.12 -28.62 7.03
C ALA A 77 18.47 -28.70 5.53
N LYS A 78 18.96 -29.86 5.08
CA LYS A 78 19.22 -30.14 3.67
C LYS A 78 17.91 -30.27 2.89
N THR A 79 16.93 -31.01 3.42
CA THR A 79 15.58 -31.12 2.83
C THR A 79 14.87 -29.77 2.74
N ILE A 80 14.94 -28.93 3.78
CA ILE A 80 14.34 -27.58 3.75
C ILE A 80 15.01 -26.72 2.66
N ARG A 81 16.34 -26.79 2.53
CA ARG A 81 17.06 -26.04 1.49
C ARG A 81 16.65 -26.50 0.09
N GLU A 82 16.52 -27.81 -0.11
CA GLU A 82 16.14 -28.42 -1.39
C GLU A 82 14.68 -28.12 -1.77
N GLU A 83 13.74 -28.12 -0.80
CA GLU A 83 12.36 -27.73 -1.05
C GLU A 83 12.20 -26.24 -1.36
N VAL A 84 12.97 -25.37 -0.69
CA VAL A 84 12.95 -23.93 -0.97
C VAL A 84 13.52 -23.63 -2.36
N GLU A 85 14.62 -24.28 -2.77
CA GLU A 85 15.16 -24.15 -4.12
C GLU A 85 14.18 -24.66 -5.18
N ASN A 86 13.56 -25.83 -4.97
CA ASN A 86 12.54 -26.38 -5.87
C ASN A 86 11.30 -25.48 -5.98
N ALA A 87 10.87 -24.85 -4.89
CA ALA A 87 9.77 -23.88 -4.89
C ALA A 87 10.15 -22.61 -5.67
N LEU A 88 11.40 -22.16 -5.56
CA LEU A 88 11.90 -20.99 -6.29
C LEU A 88 12.02 -21.25 -7.80
N GLU A 89 12.43 -22.45 -8.21
CA GLU A 89 12.48 -22.83 -9.64
C GLU A 89 11.10 -22.97 -10.27
N LYS A 90 10.09 -23.45 -9.53
CA LYS A 90 8.71 -23.57 -10.02
C LYS A 90 8.01 -22.22 -10.24
N VAL A 91 8.44 -21.16 -9.56
CA VAL A 91 7.83 -19.82 -9.64
C VAL A 91 8.43 -18.98 -10.76
N LEU A 92 9.58 -19.37 -11.32
CA LEU A 92 10.18 -18.72 -12.49
C LEU A 92 9.43 -19.13 -13.77
N PRO A 93 8.86 -18.19 -14.55
CA PRO A 93 8.24 -18.53 -15.83
C PRO A 93 9.30 -19.07 -16.79
N LYS A 94 9.05 -20.27 -17.35
CA LYS A 94 9.94 -20.97 -18.32
C LYS A 94 10.18 -20.21 -19.64
N ASN A 95 9.61 -19.01 -19.81
CA ASN A 95 9.65 -18.25 -21.07
C ASN A 95 10.68 -17.10 -21.02
N MET A 96 11.93 -17.42 -20.68
CA MET A 96 13.05 -16.49 -20.85
C MET A 96 14.34 -17.19 -21.29
N LYS A 97 14.22 -18.17 -22.20
CA LYS A 97 15.38 -18.68 -22.95
C LYS A 97 15.43 -18.03 -24.33
N GLN A 98 16.62 -17.52 -24.65
CA GLN A 98 17.11 -16.96 -25.91
C GLN A 98 16.97 -15.45 -26.12
N ILE A 99 17.89 -14.70 -25.50
CA ILE A 99 18.66 -13.69 -26.25
C ILE A 99 20.14 -13.97 -25.96
N THR A 100 20.76 -14.75 -26.85
CA THR A 100 22.21 -14.88 -26.95
C THR A 100 22.76 -13.62 -27.61
N GLY A 101 23.45 -12.79 -26.84
CA GLY A 101 24.17 -11.61 -27.32
C GLY A 101 25.47 -11.47 -26.55
N THR A 102 26.54 -11.88 -27.21
CA THR A 102 27.96 -11.79 -26.84
C THR A 102 28.32 -10.51 -26.09
N SER A 103 28.89 -10.64 -24.89
CA SER A 103 29.66 -9.57 -24.27
C SER A 103 30.86 -10.16 -23.54
N MET A 104 32.03 -9.65 -23.91
CA MET A 104 33.34 -10.12 -23.51
C MET A 104 33.60 -9.85 -22.03
N ILE A 105 34.05 -10.88 -21.34
CA ILE A 105 34.73 -10.78 -20.05
C ILE A 105 36.22 -10.56 -20.34
N PRO A 106 36.87 -9.51 -19.81
CA PRO A 106 38.30 -9.53 -19.60
C PRO A 106 38.62 -10.06 -18.20
N SER A 107 39.63 -10.91 -18.18
CA SER A 107 40.12 -11.72 -17.07
C SER A 107 40.55 -10.92 -15.84
N ARG A 108 40.40 -11.63 -14.72
CA ARG A 108 40.81 -11.28 -13.37
C ARG A 108 42.30 -11.58 -13.21
N GLU A 109 43.13 -10.55 -13.02
CA GLU A 109 44.51 -10.73 -12.56
C GLU A 109 44.88 -9.73 -11.46
N THR A 110 45.39 -10.33 -10.38
CA THR A 110 46.38 -9.83 -9.43
C THR A 110 45.96 -8.78 -8.38
N LEU A 111 45.68 -9.33 -7.20
CA LEU A 111 45.71 -8.66 -5.89
C LEU A 111 47.08 -8.02 -5.62
N LEU A 112 47.12 -6.70 -5.48
CA LEU A 112 48.08 -6.00 -4.63
C LEU A 112 47.35 -4.90 -3.87
N ILE A 113 47.37 -5.01 -2.55
CA ILE A 113 46.87 -4.03 -1.59
C ILE A 113 47.94 -2.95 -1.43
N PRO A 114 47.57 -1.66 -1.43
CA PRO A 114 48.19 -0.75 -0.47
C PRO A 114 47.14 -0.10 0.43
N ASN A 115 47.44 -0.18 1.72
CA ASN A 115 46.77 0.54 2.79
C ASN A 115 46.73 2.05 2.51
N SER A 116 45.52 2.62 2.47
CA SER A 116 45.30 4.01 2.88
C SER A 116 43.91 4.15 3.45
N GLY A 117 43.82 4.48 4.74
CA GLY A 117 42.57 4.70 5.44
C GLY A 117 41.79 5.86 4.83
N GLN A 118 40.65 5.54 4.23
CA GLN A 118 39.55 6.49 4.05
C GLN A 118 38.24 5.79 4.45
N THR A 119 37.55 6.43 5.39
CA THR A 119 36.22 6.06 5.86
C THR A 119 35.22 6.11 4.69
N PRO A 120 34.33 5.11 4.53
CA PRO A 120 33.37 5.12 3.42
C PRO A 120 32.36 6.25 3.60
N ARG A 121 32.33 7.20 2.67
CA ARG A 121 31.21 8.15 2.52
C ARG A 121 29.97 7.37 2.10
N GLY A 122 28.94 7.39 2.93
CA GLY A 122 27.62 6.86 2.60
C GLY A 122 26.94 7.64 1.46
N PRO A 123 25.85 7.09 0.89
CA PRO A 123 25.17 7.65 -0.27
C PRO A 123 24.49 8.97 0.10
N GLN A 124 25.02 10.09 -0.39
CA GLN A 124 24.45 11.43 -0.17
C GLN A 124 23.40 11.81 -1.22
N THR A 125 23.13 10.95 -2.21
CA THR A 125 22.31 11.31 -3.38
C THR A 125 20.80 11.28 -3.13
N GLU A 126 20.30 10.48 -2.19
CA GLU A 126 18.85 10.31 -1.98
C GLU A 126 18.17 11.52 -1.30
N ASN A 127 18.91 12.35 -0.57
CA ASN A 127 18.32 13.49 0.14
C ASN A 127 18.00 14.68 -0.78
N SER A 128 18.70 14.81 -1.91
CA SER A 128 18.52 15.94 -2.83
C SER A 128 17.24 15.81 -3.65
N GLU A 129 16.92 14.61 -4.16
CA GLU A 129 15.71 14.37 -4.95
C GLU A 129 14.42 14.54 -4.13
N SER A 130 14.44 14.14 -2.85
CA SER A 130 13.28 14.31 -1.97
C SER A 130 12.98 15.78 -1.63
N GLN A 131 14.00 16.66 -1.64
CA GLN A 131 13.81 18.08 -1.37
C GLN A 131 13.27 18.82 -2.60
N GLU A 132 13.80 18.48 -3.79
CA GLU A 132 13.38 19.09 -5.04
C GLU A 132 11.92 18.76 -5.39
N THR A 133 11.53 17.49 -5.23
CA THR A 133 10.13 17.06 -5.39
C THR A 133 9.18 17.75 -4.43
N SER A 134 9.60 18.02 -3.18
CA SER A 134 8.76 18.74 -2.21
C SER A 134 8.58 20.21 -2.60
N ALA A 135 9.62 20.87 -3.11
CA ALA A 135 9.53 22.27 -3.52
C ALA A 135 8.63 22.45 -4.75
N GLU A 136 8.70 21.53 -5.70
CA GLU A 136 7.88 21.55 -6.91
C GLU A 136 6.38 21.31 -6.60
N VAL A 137 6.07 20.37 -5.69
CA VAL A 137 4.68 20.15 -5.22
C VAL A 137 4.14 21.38 -4.51
N THR A 138 4.92 22.04 -3.65
CA THR A 138 4.49 23.27 -2.97
C THR A 138 4.16 24.37 -3.98
N LYS A 139 4.99 24.57 -5.00
CA LYS A 139 4.71 25.54 -6.07
C LYS A 139 3.39 25.26 -6.78
N LEU A 140 3.10 23.99 -7.10
CA LEU A 140 1.84 23.61 -7.72
C LEU A 140 0.65 23.85 -6.79
N LEU A 141 0.79 23.56 -5.49
CA LEU A 141 -0.25 23.82 -4.50
C LEU A 141 -0.52 25.30 -4.33
N ASP A 142 0.51 26.14 -4.29
CA ASP A 142 0.36 27.59 -4.19
C ASP A 142 -0.42 28.14 -5.38
N VAL A 143 -0.14 27.66 -6.60
CA VAL A 143 -0.91 28.01 -7.81
C VAL A 143 -2.35 27.51 -7.72
N ALA A 144 -2.57 26.29 -7.23
CA ALA A 144 -3.90 25.72 -7.05
C ALA A 144 -4.72 26.47 -5.99
N HIS A 145 -4.08 26.96 -4.94
CA HIS A 145 -4.72 27.76 -3.89
C HIS A 145 -5.00 29.20 -4.33
N GLY A 146 -4.15 29.76 -5.19
CA GLY A 146 -4.34 31.10 -5.77
C GLY A 146 -5.37 31.16 -6.91
N THR A 147 -5.75 30.01 -7.46
CA THR A 147 -6.75 29.89 -8.54
C THR A 147 -7.99 29.15 -8.05
N SER A 148 -9.11 29.25 -8.76
CA SER A 148 -10.30 28.43 -8.50
C SER A 148 -10.10 26.98 -8.98
N PHE A 149 -9.04 26.34 -8.48
CA PHE A 149 -8.65 24.99 -8.86
C PHE A 149 -9.79 24.00 -8.63
N ASN A 150 -10.15 23.27 -9.67
CA ASN A 150 -11.17 22.24 -9.61
C ASN A 150 -10.58 20.94 -10.16
N PRO A 151 -10.35 19.93 -9.31
CA PRO A 151 -9.69 18.69 -9.74
C PRO A 151 -10.47 17.94 -10.84
N LYS A 152 -11.75 18.25 -11.04
CA LYS A 152 -12.60 17.70 -12.12
C LYS A 152 -12.50 18.48 -13.44
N CYS A 153 -11.89 19.66 -13.43
CA CYS A 153 -11.77 20.55 -14.58
C CYS A 153 -10.33 20.62 -15.05
N PHE A 154 -10.03 19.99 -16.19
CA PHE A 154 -8.66 19.90 -16.72
C PHE A 154 -8.03 21.27 -17.00
N SER A 155 -8.84 22.25 -17.43
CA SER A 155 -8.37 23.62 -17.68
C SER A 155 -8.00 24.39 -16.42
N SER A 156 -8.31 23.88 -15.23
CA SER A 156 -7.87 24.48 -13.97
C SER A 156 -6.48 24.04 -13.52
N TYR A 157 -5.90 23.01 -14.15
CA TYR A 157 -4.52 22.59 -13.90
C TYR A 157 -3.56 23.55 -14.60
N SER A 158 -2.51 23.96 -13.88
CA SER A 158 -1.46 24.80 -14.45
C SER A 158 -0.62 24.02 -15.46
N GLU A 159 -0.02 24.71 -16.43
CA GLU A 159 0.89 24.08 -17.40
C GLU A 159 2.07 23.36 -16.70
N ALA A 160 2.55 23.95 -15.59
CA ALA A 160 3.58 23.36 -14.75
C ALA A 160 3.22 21.95 -14.24
N PHE A 161 1.93 21.67 -13.99
CA PHE A 161 1.50 20.32 -13.59
C PHE A 161 1.78 19.30 -14.70
N PHE A 162 1.58 19.65 -15.96
CA PHE A 162 1.76 18.72 -17.08
C PHE A 162 3.23 18.46 -17.42
N THR A 163 4.09 19.45 -17.19
CA THR A 163 5.54 19.33 -17.40
C THR A 163 6.27 18.72 -16.20
N SER A 164 5.64 18.68 -15.02
CA SER A 164 6.21 18.06 -13.81
C SER A 164 6.45 16.55 -13.96
N SER A 165 7.33 16.01 -13.12
CA SER A 165 7.54 14.56 -13.00
C SER A 165 6.29 13.82 -12.50
N ASP A 166 6.18 12.52 -12.81
CA ASP A 166 5.04 11.69 -12.40
C ASP A 166 4.89 11.63 -10.88
N HIS A 167 6.00 11.56 -10.14
CA HIS A 167 5.95 11.57 -8.68
C HIS A 167 5.33 12.87 -8.13
N VAL A 168 5.67 14.02 -8.71
CA VAL A 168 5.12 15.32 -8.32
C VAL A 168 3.64 15.40 -8.67
N LYS A 169 3.24 14.93 -9.87
CA LYS A 169 1.84 14.84 -10.29
C LYS A 169 1.01 13.98 -9.32
N THR A 170 1.48 12.77 -8.99
CA THR A 170 0.78 11.88 -8.05
C THR A 170 0.63 12.52 -6.67
N ARG A 171 1.69 13.12 -6.14
CA ARG A 171 1.67 13.76 -4.83
C ARG A 171 0.73 14.97 -4.79
N PHE A 172 0.76 15.80 -5.83
CA PHE A 172 -0.18 16.90 -6.01
C PHE A 172 -1.63 16.40 -6.09
N SER A 173 -1.93 15.37 -6.90
CA SER A 173 -3.27 14.80 -7.02
C SER A 173 -3.80 14.17 -5.73
N ILE A 174 -2.92 13.61 -4.88
CA ILE A 174 -3.32 13.10 -3.56
C ILE A 174 -3.69 14.26 -2.63
N LEU A 175 -2.92 15.36 -2.66
CA LEU A 175 -3.11 16.51 -1.77
C LEU A 175 -4.30 17.40 -2.17
N THR A 176 -4.60 17.48 -3.47
CA THR A 176 -5.71 18.29 -4.01
C THR A 176 -6.96 17.47 -4.37
N GLY A 177 -6.85 16.14 -4.35
CA GLY A 177 -7.95 15.24 -4.59
C GLY A 177 -9.03 15.36 -3.52
N THR A 178 -10.30 15.32 -3.93
CA THR A 178 -11.40 15.12 -2.98
C THR A 178 -11.21 13.80 -2.23
N THR A 179 -11.73 13.68 -1.01
CA THR A 179 -11.76 12.41 -0.26
C THR A 179 -12.26 11.25 -1.12
N LEU A 180 -13.28 11.50 -1.95
CA LEU A 180 -13.80 10.56 -2.95
C LEU A 180 -12.77 10.12 -4.01
N PHE A 181 -11.86 10.99 -4.44
CA PHE A 181 -10.79 10.66 -5.39
C PHE A 181 -9.72 9.78 -4.73
N VAL A 182 -9.29 10.13 -3.52
CA VAL A 182 -8.35 9.31 -2.74
C VAL A 182 -8.97 7.95 -2.41
N ASP A 183 -10.25 7.93 -2.04
CA ASP A 183 -11.01 6.71 -1.82
C ASP A 183 -11.17 5.92 -3.13
N SER A 184 -11.29 6.59 -4.28
CA SER A 184 -11.34 5.92 -5.59
C SER A 184 -10.01 5.26 -5.99
N LEU A 185 -8.87 5.87 -5.63
CA LEU A 185 -7.53 5.28 -5.82
C LEU A 185 -7.31 4.09 -4.88
N ARG A 186 -7.75 4.19 -3.61
CA ARG A 186 -7.80 3.01 -2.72
C ARG A 186 -8.74 1.94 -3.26
N ALA A 187 -9.87 2.35 -3.83
CA ALA A 187 -10.82 1.48 -4.51
C ALA A 187 -10.32 0.99 -5.89
N GLN A 188 -9.09 1.31 -6.32
CA GLN A 188 -8.43 0.57 -7.40
C GLN A 188 -7.63 -0.62 -6.86
N GLN A 189 -7.27 -0.63 -5.57
CA GLN A 189 -6.66 -1.77 -4.88
C GLN A 189 -7.71 -2.74 -4.29
N ILE A 190 -8.86 -2.85 -4.95
CA ILE A 190 -9.92 -3.81 -4.59
C ILE A 190 -9.43 -5.20 -5.00
N SER A 191 -8.69 -5.85 -4.11
CA SER A 191 -8.39 -7.26 -4.24
C SER A 191 -9.30 -8.04 -3.31
N VAL A 192 -10.38 -8.56 -3.88
CA VAL A 192 -11.07 -9.71 -3.30
C VAL A 192 -10.50 -10.91 -4.03
N PHE A 193 -9.97 -11.88 -3.29
CA PHE A 193 -9.45 -13.09 -3.91
C PHE A 193 -10.63 -13.87 -4.50
N MET A 194 -10.63 -14.11 -5.81
CA MET A 194 -11.68 -14.85 -6.50
C MET A 194 -11.09 -16.10 -7.11
N VAL A 195 -11.64 -17.26 -6.78
CA VAL A 195 -11.26 -18.52 -7.46
C VAL A 195 -11.86 -18.57 -8.87
N PRO A 196 -11.31 -19.39 -9.78
CA PRO A 196 -11.85 -19.55 -11.11
C PRO A 196 -13.36 -19.86 -11.11
N GLY A 197 -14.10 -19.18 -11.98
CA GLY A 197 -15.55 -19.35 -12.12
C GLY A 197 -16.40 -18.40 -11.28
N VAL A 198 -15.82 -17.68 -10.31
CA VAL A 198 -16.54 -16.61 -9.58
C VAL A 198 -16.63 -15.36 -10.46
N LYS A 199 -17.84 -14.81 -10.62
CA LYS A 199 -18.07 -13.54 -11.30
C LYS A 199 -18.80 -12.58 -10.37
N LEU A 200 -18.07 -11.66 -9.75
CA LEU A 200 -18.63 -10.62 -8.89
C LEU A 200 -18.84 -9.32 -9.65
N PRO A 201 -20.05 -8.71 -9.59
CA PRO A 201 -20.26 -7.33 -10.01
C PRO A 201 -19.29 -6.39 -9.27
N ARG A 202 -18.74 -5.40 -9.99
CA ARG A 202 -17.73 -4.47 -9.44
C ARG A 202 -18.15 -3.87 -8.10
N ARG A 203 -19.41 -3.43 -7.96
CA ARG A 203 -19.95 -2.87 -6.72
C ARG A 203 -19.78 -3.80 -5.50
N PHE A 204 -20.06 -5.09 -5.67
CA PHE A 204 -19.97 -6.10 -4.63
C PHE A 204 -18.51 -6.44 -4.31
N MET A 205 -17.64 -6.42 -5.32
CA MET A 205 -16.21 -6.53 -5.12
C MET A 205 -15.68 -5.38 -4.24
N GLN A 206 -16.12 -4.13 -4.48
CA GLN A 206 -15.72 -2.99 -3.63
C GLN A 206 -16.23 -3.17 -2.20
N MET A 207 -17.51 -3.51 -2.02
CA MET A 207 -18.08 -3.75 -0.69
C MET A 207 -17.34 -4.86 0.07
N LEU A 208 -16.98 -5.96 -0.60
CA LEU A 208 -16.24 -7.06 0.00
C LEU A 208 -14.79 -6.67 0.31
N SER A 209 -14.12 -5.91 -0.56
CA SER A 209 -12.74 -5.44 -0.30
C SER A 209 -12.62 -4.51 0.90
N LEU A 210 -13.70 -3.77 1.19
CA LEU A 210 -13.81 -2.95 2.40
C LEU A 210 -14.18 -3.79 3.63
N ASN A 211 -14.09 -5.12 3.53
CA ASN A 211 -14.58 -6.09 4.50
C ASN A 211 -16.01 -5.74 4.92
N GLY A 212 -17.00 -5.84 4.03
CA GLY A 212 -18.38 -5.33 4.18
C GLY A 212 -19.13 -5.58 5.52
N ASN A 213 -18.58 -6.36 6.46
CA ASN A 213 -19.03 -6.51 7.84
C ASN A 213 -18.24 -5.71 8.92
N PHE A 214 -17.07 -5.13 8.63
CA PHE A 214 -16.09 -4.76 9.67
C PHE A 214 -15.82 -3.27 9.86
N ILE A 215 -16.40 -2.40 9.05
CA ILE A 215 -16.56 -0.99 9.44
C ILE A 215 -18.05 -0.66 9.40
N LEU A 216 -18.83 -1.37 10.23
CA LEU A 216 -20.02 -0.74 10.75
C LEU A 216 -19.52 0.50 11.48
N HIS A 217 -19.84 1.67 10.97
CA HIS A 217 -19.59 2.89 11.70
C HIS A 217 -20.48 2.83 12.95
N THR A 218 -19.94 2.33 14.06
CA THR A 218 -20.45 2.68 15.38
C THR A 218 -20.54 4.20 15.41
N GLN A 219 -21.58 4.74 16.06
CA GLN A 219 -21.64 6.18 16.30
C GLN A 219 -20.29 6.64 16.81
N MET A 220 -19.75 7.69 16.20
CA MET A 220 -18.40 8.14 16.48
C MET A 220 -18.35 8.56 17.94
N ASN A 221 -17.69 7.76 18.78
CA ASN A 221 -17.59 8.08 20.20
C ASN A 221 -16.41 9.06 20.38
N PRO A 222 -16.66 10.33 20.74
CA PRO A 222 -15.60 11.33 20.87
C PRO A 222 -14.54 10.92 21.90
N LYS A 223 -14.90 10.09 22.89
CA LYS A 223 -13.96 9.55 23.88
C LYS A 223 -12.87 8.67 23.25
N PHE A 224 -13.11 8.06 22.08
CA PHE A 224 -12.06 7.31 21.39
C PHE A 224 -10.93 8.20 20.92
N VAL A 225 -11.24 9.40 20.42
CA VAL A 225 -10.22 10.37 20.00
C VAL A 225 -9.40 10.81 21.21
N GLU A 226 -10.06 11.11 22.33
CA GLU A 226 -9.39 11.48 23.58
C GLU A 226 -8.51 10.34 24.11
N ASN A 227 -9.02 9.11 24.16
CA ASN A 227 -8.27 7.94 24.60
C ASN A 227 -7.09 7.63 23.69
N ALA A 228 -7.27 7.70 22.37
CA ALA A 228 -6.20 7.50 21.39
C ALA A 228 -5.12 8.58 21.54
N MET A 229 -5.52 9.83 21.78
CA MET A 229 -4.60 10.92 22.10
C MET A 229 -3.84 10.66 23.39
N THR A 230 -4.52 10.10 24.39
CA THR A 230 -3.88 9.65 25.63
C THR A 230 -2.82 8.61 25.42
N GLN A 231 -3.14 7.58 24.65
CA GLN A 231 -2.18 6.54 24.30
C GLN A 231 -1.00 7.10 23.49
N LEU A 232 -1.26 8.03 22.58
CA LEU A 232 -0.22 8.65 21.75
C LEU A 232 0.78 9.44 22.60
N TYR A 233 0.33 10.36 23.46
CA TYR A 233 1.26 11.14 24.28
C TYR A 233 2.01 10.25 25.28
N CYS A 234 1.34 9.25 25.87
CA CYS A 234 2.00 8.29 26.75
C CYS A 234 3.12 7.57 26.00
N SER A 235 2.84 7.10 24.78
CA SER A 235 3.83 6.43 23.93
C SER A 235 5.02 7.34 23.59
N ILE A 236 4.77 8.61 23.24
CA ILE A 236 5.83 9.57 22.93
C ILE A 236 6.69 9.83 24.17
N ARG A 237 6.08 10.09 25.33
CA ARG A 237 6.80 10.34 26.58
C ARG A 237 7.58 9.11 27.07
N ILE A 238 7.04 7.90 26.93
CA ILE A 238 7.75 6.65 27.24
C ILE A 238 8.98 6.50 26.34
N ARG A 239 8.83 6.71 25.03
CA ARG A 239 9.98 6.68 24.09
C ARG A 239 11.02 7.73 24.47
N TRP A 240 10.60 8.93 24.85
CA TRP A 240 11.49 9.99 25.30
C TRP A 240 12.22 9.64 26.61
N LEU A 241 11.49 9.08 27.59
CA LEU A 241 12.03 8.68 28.89
C LEU A 241 13.14 7.62 28.75
N PHE A 242 12.97 6.70 27.80
CA PHE A 242 13.91 5.61 27.57
C PHE A 242 14.85 5.85 26.37
N ARG A 243 14.91 7.06 25.81
CA ARG A 243 15.70 7.36 24.60
C ARG A 243 17.19 7.09 24.76
N ASP A 244 17.71 7.25 25.98
CA ASP A 244 19.12 7.09 26.31
C ASP A 244 19.45 5.67 26.81
N LYS A 245 18.45 4.77 26.89
CA LYS A 245 18.66 3.37 27.26
C LYS A 245 18.87 2.54 26.00
N SER A 246 19.96 1.79 25.96
CA SER A 246 20.18 0.80 24.91
C SER A 246 19.06 -0.24 24.91
N ASP A 247 18.59 -0.63 23.73
CA ASP A 247 17.63 -1.73 23.60
C ASP A 247 18.28 -3.01 24.13
N ASN A 248 17.80 -3.51 25.28
CA ASN A 248 18.20 -4.81 25.79
C ASN A 248 17.40 -5.88 25.03
N PRO A 249 18.06 -6.86 24.39
CA PRO A 249 17.39 -7.88 23.58
C PRO A 249 16.41 -8.76 24.37
N TYR A 250 16.56 -8.83 25.70
CA TYR A 250 15.73 -9.64 26.59
C TYR A 250 14.60 -8.85 27.26
N TYR A 251 14.75 -7.54 27.40
CA TYR A 251 13.76 -6.71 28.09
C TYR A 251 13.75 -5.30 27.53
N ILE A 252 12.64 -4.91 26.91
CA ILE A 252 12.49 -3.59 26.31
C ILE A 252 11.51 -2.80 27.18
N PRO A 253 11.98 -1.93 28.10
CA PRO A 253 11.12 -1.24 29.07
C PRO A 253 9.94 -0.51 28.43
N LYS A 254 10.12 -0.02 27.19
CA LYS A 254 9.09 0.69 26.41
C LYS A 254 7.82 -0.14 26.15
N PHE A 255 7.88 -1.47 26.27
CA PHE A 255 6.75 -2.38 26.09
C PHE A 255 6.14 -2.92 27.40
N HIS A 256 6.75 -2.62 28.54
CA HIS A 256 6.41 -3.24 29.82
C HIS A 256 5.83 -2.28 30.87
N VAL A 257 5.66 -1.00 30.56
CA VAL A 257 4.93 -0.08 31.44
C VAL A 257 3.42 -0.24 31.20
N LYS A 258 2.80 -1.19 31.91
CA LYS A 258 1.38 -1.54 31.77
C LYS A 258 0.50 -1.04 32.92
N THR A 259 1.03 -0.26 33.86
CA THR A 259 0.25 0.15 35.04
C THR A 259 -0.84 1.15 34.64
N PRO A 260 -2.13 0.80 34.79
CA PRO A 260 -3.23 1.73 34.51
C PRO A 260 -3.11 2.95 35.43
N GLY A 261 -3.23 4.15 34.87
CA GLY A 261 -3.12 5.40 35.63
C GLY A 261 -1.68 5.88 35.88
N TRP A 262 -0.65 5.14 35.47
CA TRP A 262 0.70 5.68 35.46
C TRP A 262 0.87 6.68 34.31
N GLU A 263 1.23 7.91 34.65
CA GLU A 263 1.57 8.93 33.67
C GLU A 263 3.09 9.08 33.53
N PRO A 264 3.64 8.93 32.32
CA PRO A 264 5.07 9.15 32.11
C PRO A 264 5.42 10.63 32.34
N PRO A 265 6.63 10.91 32.84
CA PRO A 265 7.10 12.29 33.03
C PRO A 265 7.10 13.05 31.71
N ARG A 266 6.92 14.36 31.79
CA ARG A 266 6.93 15.25 30.62
C ARG A 266 8.24 15.11 29.85
N ALA A 267 8.11 15.11 28.53
CA ALA A 267 9.25 15.21 27.63
C ALA A 267 9.87 16.63 27.67
N ASN A 268 10.87 16.87 26.83
CA ASN A 268 11.41 18.22 26.71
C ASN A 268 10.35 19.21 26.20
N SER A 269 10.60 20.51 26.42
CA SER A 269 9.65 21.58 26.11
C SER A 269 9.23 21.61 24.64
N ARG A 270 10.12 21.24 23.71
CA ARG A 270 9.83 21.20 22.28
C ARG A 270 8.83 20.10 21.93
N ILE A 271 9.00 18.90 22.49
CA ILE A 271 8.10 17.76 22.25
C ILE A 271 6.73 18.04 22.87
N GLU A 272 6.69 18.56 24.10
CA GLU A 272 5.42 18.87 24.77
C GLU A 272 4.63 19.95 24.00
N LYS A 273 5.30 21.01 23.51
CA LYS A 273 4.67 22.01 22.63
C LYS A 273 4.07 21.39 21.36
N ALA A 274 4.75 20.39 20.76
CA ALA A 274 4.23 19.69 19.59
C ALA A 274 3.01 18.81 19.93
N ILE A 275 3.04 18.12 21.08
CA ILE A 275 1.90 17.34 21.58
C ILE A 275 0.70 18.26 21.80
N ASP A 276 0.90 19.42 22.43
CA ASP A 276 -0.15 20.41 22.67
C ASP A 276 -0.74 20.95 21.37
N ALA A 277 0.10 21.25 20.38
CA ALA A 277 -0.35 21.69 19.05
C ALA A 277 -1.20 20.63 18.33
N VAL A 278 -0.80 19.35 18.39
CA VAL A 278 -1.59 18.24 17.82
C VAL A 278 -2.92 18.08 18.55
N LYS A 279 -2.91 18.16 19.89
CA LYS A 279 -4.11 18.09 20.73
C LYS A 279 -5.11 19.20 20.38
N GLU A 280 -4.62 20.42 20.22
CA GLU A 280 -5.45 21.56 19.85
C GLU A 280 -6.01 21.42 18.43
N SER A 281 -5.18 20.98 17.48
CA SER A 281 -5.61 20.72 16.09
C SER A 281 -6.73 19.68 16.03
N LEU A 282 -6.58 18.55 16.74
CA LEU A 282 -7.59 17.49 16.78
C LEU A 282 -8.87 17.93 17.48
N ARG A 283 -8.77 18.71 18.56
CA ARG A 283 -9.94 19.29 19.25
C ARG A 283 -10.75 20.20 18.33
N LYS A 284 -10.11 20.96 17.45
CA LYS A 284 -10.80 21.81 16.46
C LYS A 284 -11.50 20.98 15.36
N GLN A 285 -10.93 19.84 15.00
CA GLN A 285 -11.45 18.98 13.93
C GLN A 285 -12.53 18.00 14.40
N THR A 286 -12.44 17.50 15.63
CA THR A 286 -13.34 16.46 16.15
C THR A 286 -14.82 16.82 16.08
N PRO A 287 -15.25 18.07 16.39
CA PRO A 287 -16.65 18.48 16.24
C PRO A 287 -17.15 18.56 14.80
N GLN A 288 -16.24 18.67 13.83
CA GLN A 288 -16.57 18.78 12.40
C GLN A 288 -16.81 17.41 11.76
N LEU A 289 -16.48 16.33 12.47
CA LEU A 289 -16.70 14.98 11.98
C LEU A 289 -18.19 14.63 12.02
N PRO A 290 -18.70 13.84 11.06
CA PRO A 290 -20.10 13.44 11.03
C PRO A 290 -20.49 12.71 12.33
N GLN A 291 -21.43 13.28 13.09
CA GLN A 291 -21.89 12.68 14.35
C GLN A 291 -22.75 11.44 14.11
N SER A 292 -23.44 11.39 12.96
CA SER A 292 -24.19 10.23 12.51
C SER A 292 -23.53 9.66 11.26
N ALA A 293 -22.98 8.46 11.40
CA ALA A 293 -22.76 7.58 10.27
C ALA A 293 -23.93 6.60 10.23
N HIS A 294 -24.42 6.26 9.04
CA HIS A 294 -25.48 5.26 8.92
C HIS A 294 -24.99 3.93 9.52
N LEU A 295 -25.70 3.45 10.53
CA LEU A 295 -25.42 2.22 11.28
C LEU A 295 -25.45 0.96 10.39
N ARG A 296 -26.00 1.06 9.17
CA ARG A 296 -26.09 -0.03 8.22
C ARG A 296 -25.76 0.49 6.83
N ASN A 297 -24.92 -0.25 6.12
CA ASN A 297 -24.81 -0.11 4.68
C ASN A 297 -26.12 -0.66 4.07
N PRO A 298 -27.00 0.17 3.49
CA PRO A 298 -28.28 -0.29 2.95
C PRO A 298 -28.10 -1.32 1.84
N GLU A 299 -26.94 -1.33 1.19
CA GLU A 299 -26.63 -2.24 0.09
C GLU A 299 -26.20 -3.63 0.57
N ILE A 300 -25.88 -3.80 1.86
CA ILE A 300 -25.36 -5.07 2.40
C ILE A 300 -26.35 -6.23 2.17
N LYS A 301 -27.65 -5.94 2.25
CA LYS A 301 -28.68 -6.94 1.98
C LYS A 301 -28.60 -7.45 0.54
N SER A 302 -28.44 -6.55 -0.43
CA SER A 302 -28.34 -6.93 -1.83
C SER A 302 -27.07 -7.73 -2.14
N LEU A 303 -25.97 -7.46 -1.44
CA LEU A 303 -24.76 -8.29 -1.49
C LEU A 303 -25.02 -9.69 -0.95
N TRP A 304 -25.67 -9.82 0.21
CA TRP A 304 -25.98 -11.12 0.82
C TRP A 304 -26.93 -11.96 -0.03
N ASP A 305 -27.96 -11.32 -0.58
CA ASP A 305 -28.92 -11.99 -1.47
C ASP A 305 -28.19 -12.51 -2.71
N PHE A 306 -27.35 -11.68 -3.36
CA PHE A 306 -26.54 -12.10 -4.50
C PHE A 306 -25.59 -13.26 -4.19
N LEU A 307 -24.84 -13.18 -3.09
CA LEU A 307 -23.89 -14.25 -2.71
C LEU A 307 -24.61 -15.57 -2.39
N ARG A 308 -25.84 -15.50 -1.89
CA ARG A 308 -26.68 -16.66 -1.62
C ARG A 308 -27.22 -17.28 -2.91
N ASP A 309 -27.74 -16.45 -3.81
CA ASP A 309 -28.31 -16.88 -5.09
C ASP A 309 -27.25 -17.58 -5.96
N GLU A 310 -26.05 -17.00 -6.03
CA GLU A 310 -24.92 -17.57 -6.78
C GLU A 310 -24.19 -18.71 -6.04
N SER A 311 -24.60 -19.03 -4.80
CA SER A 311 -23.93 -20.04 -3.96
C SER A 311 -22.42 -19.79 -3.80
N TYR A 312 -22.05 -18.54 -3.53
CA TYR A 312 -20.67 -18.09 -3.35
C TYR A 312 -20.29 -17.95 -1.87
N PRO A 313 -19.69 -18.98 -1.23
CA PRO A 313 -19.12 -18.82 0.08
C PRO A 313 -18.04 -17.72 0.12
N VAL A 314 -18.13 -16.85 1.11
CA VAL A 314 -17.08 -15.87 1.43
C VAL A 314 -16.32 -16.36 2.65
N LYS A 315 -14.98 -16.42 2.55
CA LYS A 315 -14.09 -16.90 3.60
C LYS A 315 -13.04 -15.84 3.91
N ILE A 316 -12.69 -15.73 5.19
CA ILE A 316 -11.55 -14.90 5.62
C ILE A 316 -10.28 -15.67 5.25
N THR A 317 -9.34 -14.99 4.59
CA THR A 317 -8.05 -15.58 4.27
C THR A 317 -7.07 -15.40 5.42
N ILE A 318 -6.06 -16.27 5.48
CA ILE A 318 -4.97 -16.17 6.45
C ILE A 318 -4.07 -14.98 6.06
N LYS A 319 -3.53 -14.25 7.05
CA LYS A 319 -2.47 -13.22 6.90
C LYS A 319 -2.78 -12.09 5.90
N ASN A 320 -3.64 -11.15 6.28
CA ASN A 320 -3.83 -9.86 5.60
C ASN A 320 -4.24 -9.91 4.11
N LEU A 321 -4.56 -11.08 3.56
CA LEU A 321 -4.97 -11.25 2.16
C LEU A 321 -6.47 -10.92 1.93
N GLY A 322 -7.18 -10.47 2.96
CA GLY A 322 -8.57 -10.02 2.87
C GLY A 322 -9.59 -11.16 2.82
N LEU A 323 -10.66 -10.95 2.06
CA LEU A 323 -11.71 -11.96 1.84
C LEU A 323 -11.47 -12.72 0.54
N ALA A 324 -11.75 -14.02 0.58
CA ALA A 324 -11.83 -14.88 -0.60
C ALA A 324 -13.29 -15.21 -0.89
N VAL A 325 -13.68 -15.11 -2.15
CA VAL A 325 -14.98 -15.59 -2.64
C VAL A 325 -14.72 -16.82 -3.48
N VAL A 326 -15.38 -17.91 -3.10
CA VAL A 326 -15.22 -19.22 -3.71
C VAL A 326 -16.54 -19.73 -4.25
N THR A 327 -16.53 -20.58 -5.27
CA THR A 327 -17.73 -21.35 -5.63
C THR A 327 -17.89 -22.53 -4.66
N LYS A 328 -19.13 -22.90 -4.35
CA LYS A 328 -19.39 -24.05 -3.46
C LYS A 328 -18.78 -25.35 -3.99
N SER A 329 -18.84 -25.57 -5.30
CA SER A 329 -18.26 -26.76 -5.95
C SER A 329 -16.74 -26.82 -5.81
N TRP A 330 -16.04 -25.71 -6.08
CA TRP A 330 -14.59 -25.63 -5.90
C TRP A 330 -14.20 -25.89 -4.45
N TYR A 331 -14.89 -25.26 -3.50
CA TYR A 331 -14.62 -25.43 -2.07
C TYR A 331 -14.80 -26.88 -1.60
N CYS A 332 -15.88 -27.55 -2.02
CA CYS A 332 -16.09 -28.97 -1.71
C CYS A 332 -15.01 -29.87 -2.34
N ASN A 333 -14.58 -29.57 -3.56
CA ASN A 333 -13.52 -30.31 -4.24
C ASN A 333 -12.18 -30.20 -3.51
N GLU A 334 -11.78 -28.98 -3.12
CA GLU A 334 -10.53 -28.76 -2.38
C GLU A 334 -10.56 -29.43 -1.01
N ILE A 335 -11.69 -29.38 -0.29
CA ILE A 335 -11.83 -30.11 0.99
C ILE A 335 -11.66 -31.62 0.78
N THR A 336 -12.32 -32.17 -0.24
CA THR A 336 -12.23 -33.62 -0.51
C THR A 336 -10.80 -34.02 -0.87
N THR A 337 -10.12 -33.18 -1.65
CA THR A 337 -8.72 -33.37 -2.03
C THR A 337 -7.80 -33.31 -0.81
N HIS A 338 -8.00 -32.34 0.08
CA HIS A 338 -7.23 -32.23 1.33
C HIS A 338 -7.48 -33.41 2.27
N LEU A 339 -8.75 -33.81 2.47
CA LEU A 339 -9.10 -34.91 3.37
C LEU A 339 -8.66 -36.28 2.84
N SER A 340 -8.51 -36.45 1.52
CA SER A 340 -8.02 -37.68 0.92
C SER A 340 -6.49 -37.79 0.88
N ASN A 341 -5.77 -36.71 1.17
CA ASN A 341 -4.32 -36.71 1.19
C ASN A 341 -3.77 -37.35 2.48
N THR A 342 -3.62 -38.68 2.47
CA THR A 342 -3.06 -39.44 3.61
C THR A 342 -1.60 -39.13 3.90
N ASN A 343 -0.83 -38.63 2.93
CA ASN A 343 0.60 -38.35 3.09
C ASN A 343 0.88 -37.12 3.95
N ALA A 344 -0.08 -36.20 4.05
CA ALA A 344 0.08 -34.97 4.84
C ALA A 344 -0.24 -35.17 6.33
N TYR A 345 -0.90 -36.27 6.70
CA TYR A 345 -1.40 -36.54 8.05
C TYR A 345 -0.82 -37.82 8.69
N GLN A 346 0.16 -38.45 8.03
CA GLN A 346 1.07 -39.43 8.63
C GLN A 346 2.30 -38.70 9.13
#